data_AF-A0A4R9BC77-F1
#
_entry.id   AF-A0A4R9BC77-F1
#
_cell.length_a   1.000
_cell.length_b   1.000
_cell.length_c   1.000
_cell.angle_alpha   90.00
_cell.angle_beta   90.00
_cell.angle_gamma   90.00
#
_symmetry.space_group_name_H-M   'P 1'
#
loop_
_entity.id
_entity.type
_entity.pdbx_description
1 polymer ?
#
loop_
_entity_poly.entity_id
_entity_poly.type
_entity_poly.pdbx_seq_one_letter_code
_entity_poly.pdbx_strand_id
1 'polypeptide(L)' 'MITFTYDPEVKMAYVKVSERGVNMTVPAGSGVNFDLDADGNLVGVEIFA' A
#
# COMPACT_ATOMS: atom_id res chain seq x y z
N MET A 1 -5.63 -8.53 -9.42
CA MET A 1 -6.31 -7.32 -9.92
C MET A 1 -5.56 -6.15 -9.31
N ILE A 2 -5.09 -5.20 -10.12
CA ILE A 2 -4.42 -4.01 -9.58
C ILE A 2 -5.44 -2.88 -9.52
N THR A 3 -5.60 -2.28 -8.34
CA THR A 3 -6.49 -1.12 -8.14
C THR A 3 -5.67 0.08 -7.74
N PHE A 4 -5.98 1.23 -8.35
CA PHE A 4 -5.37 2.51 -8.04
C PHE A 4 -6.42 3.41 -7.38
N THR A 5 -6.09 3.95 -6.22
CA THR A 5 -6.94 4.88 -5.48
C THR A 5 -6.14 6.12 -5.12
N TYR A 6 -6.73 7.30 -5.24
CA TYR A 6 -6.16 8.53 -4.74
C TYR A 6 -7.16 9.18 -3.79
N ASP A 7 -6.72 9.47 -2.57
CA ASP A 7 -7.47 10.23 -1.59
C ASP A 7 -6.89 11.65 -1.51
N PRO A 8 -7.59 12.66 -2.05
CA PRO A 8 -7.12 14.05 -2.04
C PRO A 8 -7.15 14.70 -0.65
N GLU A 9 -7.93 14.19 0.30
CA GLU A 9 -8.06 14.78 1.63
C GLU A 9 -6.80 14.52 2.46
N VAL A 10 -6.28 13.30 2.38
CA VAL A 10 -5.05 12.88 3.06
C VAL A 10 -3.81 12.88 2.15
N LYS A 11 -3.95 13.32 0.89
CA LYS A 11 -2.88 13.35 -0.13
C LYS A 11 -2.15 12.02 -0.27
N MET A 12 -2.92 10.93 -0.27
CA MET A 12 -2.39 9.58 -0.31
C MET A 12 -2.79 8.89 -1.61
N ALA A 13 -1.83 8.29 -2.30
CA ALA A 13 -2.09 7.37 -3.39
C ALA A 13 -1.87 5.92 -2.92
N TYR A 14 -2.83 5.05 -3.24
CA TYR A 14 -2.79 3.64 -2.92
C TYR A 14 -2.76 2.79 -4.18
N VAL A 15 -1.86 1.80 -4.21
CA VAL A 15 -1.84 0.75 -5.22
C VAL A 15 -2.10 -0.58 -4.53
N LYS A 16 -3.25 -1.19 -4.80
CA LYS A 16 -3.58 -2.55 -4.34
C LYS A 16 -3.16 -3.54 -5.41
N VAL A 17 -2.33 -4.53 -5.08
CA VAL A 17 -1.84 -5.55 -6.02
C VAL A 17 -2.65 -6.86 -5.92
N SER A 18 -3.14 -7.18 -4.73
CA SER A 18 -3.82 -8.43 -4.41
C SER A 18 -5.05 -8.19 -3.51
N GLU A 19 -6.06 -9.05 -3.59
CA GLU A 19 -7.20 -9.02 -2.66
C GLU A 19 -6.90 -9.65 -1.29
N ARG A 20 -5.70 -10.24 -1.13
CA ARG A 20 -5.22 -10.70 0.16
C ARG A 20 -5.21 -9.55 1.18
N GLY A 21 -5.51 -9.88 2.44
CA GLY A 21 -5.53 -8.90 3.53
C GLY A 21 -4.12 -8.41 3.87
N VAL A 22 -4.02 -7.14 4.24
CA VAL A 22 -2.81 -6.55 4.81
C VAL A 22 -2.61 -7.09 6.22
N ASN A 23 -1.41 -7.61 6.49
CA ASN A 23 -1.00 -8.06 7.83
C ASN A 23 0.03 -7.11 8.45
N MET A 24 0.91 -6.54 7.63
CA MET A 24 1.96 -5.64 8.08
C MET A 24 2.20 -4.53 7.06
N THR A 25 2.38 -3.31 7.53
CA THR A 25 2.81 -2.17 6.72
C THR A 25 4.24 -1.80 7.13
N VAL A 26 5.16 -1.76 6.16
CA VAL A 26 6.57 -1.43 6.39
C VAL A 26 6.97 -0.15 5.65
N PRO A 27 7.70 0.77 6.31
CA PRO A 27 8.24 1.94 5.63
C PRO A 27 9.31 1.52 4.61
N ALA A 28 9.17 1.98 3.36
CA ALA A 28 10.11 1.70 2.27
C ALA A 28 10.98 2.91 1.88
N GLY A 29 10.74 4.07 2.50
CA GLY A 29 11.46 5.31 2.25
C GLY A 29 10.62 6.52 2.64
N SER A 30 11.13 7.73 2.35
CA SER A 30 10.41 8.97 2.61
C SER A 30 9.13 9.04 1.78
N GLY A 31 7.98 8.81 2.43
CA GLY A 31 6.67 8.91 1.81
C GLY A 31 6.21 7.65 1.06
N VAL A 32 6.81 6.48 1.31
CA VAL A 32 6.33 5.21 0.74
C VAL A 32 6.24 4.14 1.82
N ASN A 33 5.10 3.45 1.89
CA ASN A 33 4.96 2.21 2.65
C ASN A 33 4.62 1.04 1.73
N PHE A 34 5.03 -0.15 2.15
CA PHE A 34 4.63 -1.42 1.54
C PHE A 34 3.73 -2.20 2.50
N ASP A 35 2.60 -2.67 1.98
CA ASP A 35 1.72 -3.59 2.68
C ASP A 35 2.04 -5.03 2.31
N LEU A 36 2.23 -5.85 3.32
CA LEU A 36 2.56 -7.27 3.21
C LEU A 36 1.44 -8.14 3.79
N ASP A 37 1.18 -9.29 3.16
CA ASP A 37 0.32 -10.33 3.75
C ASP A 37 1.03 -11.10 4.88
N ALA A 38 0.32 -12.05 5.48
CA ALA A 38 0.83 -12.85 6.60
C ALA A 38 2.07 -13.71 6.22
N ASP A 39 2.25 -13.98 4.94
CA ASP A 39 3.39 -14.72 4.40
C ASP A 39 4.55 -13.79 3.99
N GLY A 40 4.39 -12.47 4.15
CA GLY A 40 5.38 -11.46 3.80
C GLY A 40 5.38 -11.06 2.32
N ASN A 41 4.37 -11.45 1.52
CA ASN A 41 4.28 -11.04 0.13
C ASN A 41 3.71 -9.63 0.01
N LEU A 42 4.21 -8.86 -0.95
CA LEU A 42 3.67 -7.53 -1.26
C LEU A 42 2.23 -7.62 -1.78
N VAL A 43 1.33 -6.89 -1.13
CA VAL A 43 -0.10 -6.80 -1.50
C VAL A 43 -0.58 -5.37 -1.73
N GLY A 44 0.17 -4.37 -1.27
CA GLY A 44 -0.16 -2.96 -1.48
C GLY A 44 1.04 -2.01 -1.37
N VAL A 45 0.88 -0.81 -1.92
CA VAL A 45 1.85 0.31 -1.82
C VAL A 45 1.08 1.58 -1.48
N GLU A 46 1.54 2.30 -0.46
CA GLU A 46 1.02 3.61 -0.05
C GLU A 46 2.06 4.68 -0.40
N ILE A 47 1.64 5.77 -1.03
CA ILE A 47 2.49 6.92 -1.37
C ILE A 47 1.87 8.17 -0.75
N PHE A 48 2.66 8.88 0.05
CA PHE A 48 2.28 10.11 0.75
C PHE A 48 2.95 11.32 0.10
N ALA A 49 2.20 12.42 -0.05
CA ALA A 49 2.68 13.68 -0.61
C ALA A 49 2.38 14.89 0.29
#